data_AF-A0A925C7B7-F1
#
_entry.id   AF-A0A925C7B7-F1
#
_cell.length_a   1.000
_cell.length_b   1.000
_cell.length_c   1.000
_cell.angle_alpha   90.00
_cell.angle_beta   90.00
_cell.angle_gamma   90.00
#
_symmetry.space_group_name_H-M   'P 1'
#
loop_
_entity.id
_entity.type
_entity.pdbx_description
1 polymer ?
#
loop_
_entity_poly.entity_id
_entity_poly.type
_entity_poly.pdbx_seq_one_letter_code
_entity_poly.pdbx_strand_id
1 'polypeptide(L)'
;MPATQEAQPGIAPGVVPRARPGGADAGPPLGTGHPAFTPDAAVTPGDNAAVKFSPSEIINSPDWPCIQRKVPTISAAQVWDGPPIDGIKEFDPKIRDLTEVLESRRVSAEDAEKAIKEYAAKVPEAERDKKLTELFASVLSEINTDRSFVMSRVEEFQKRQKGRAAELEREGQKLAEMGIAATDELLPTETKLTPEQQEYNWNARIFQERQQNLTMACEIPTLIEQRVYEIGRLIRAQMQS
;
A
#
# COMPACT_ATOMS: atom_id res chain seq x y z
N MET A 1 26.60 26.00 -35.38
CA MET A 1 25.94 26.13 -34.06
C MET A 1 24.68 25.28 -34.06
N PRO A 2 24.63 24.23 -33.24
CA PRO A 2 23.36 23.70 -32.75
C PRO A 2 23.29 23.70 -31.22
N ALA A 3 22.06 23.69 -30.73
CA ALA A 3 21.62 24.06 -29.39
C ALA A 3 22.09 23.14 -28.26
N THR A 4 22.43 23.76 -27.13
CA THR A 4 22.69 23.14 -25.84
C THR A 4 21.40 22.59 -25.24
N GLN A 5 21.37 21.31 -24.89
CA GLN A 5 20.28 20.69 -24.14
C GLN A 5 20.65 20.67 -22.66
N GLU A 6 19.84 21.34 -21.83
CA GLU A 6 20.01 21.39 -20.37
C GLU A 6 19.81 20.00 -19.74
N ALA A 7 20.68 19.69 -18.77
CA ALA A 7 20.62 18.46 -17.98
C ALA A 7 19.61 18.60 -16.82
N GLN A 8 18.73 17.61 -16.67
CA GLN A 8 17.93 17.43 -15.46
C GLN A 8 18.76 16.71 -14.38
N PRO A 9 18.69 17.12 -13.10
CA PRO A 9 19.51 16.53 -12.03
C PRO A 9 18.84 15.27 -11.47
N GLY A 10 19.61 14.19 -11.26
CA GLY A 10 19.12 13.08 -10.42
C GLY A 10 19.64 11.66 -10.68
N ILE A 11 20.65 11.43 -11.52
CA ILE A 11 21.21 10.08 -11.71
C ILE A 11 22.71 10.10 -11.38
N ALA A 12 23.12 9.32 -10.38
CA ALA A 12 24.52 9.12 -10.05
C ALA A 12 25.28 8.46 -11.23
N PRO A 13 26.49 8.89 -11.56
CA PRO A 13 27.24 8.37 -12.70
C PRO A 13 27.77 6.96 -12.37
N GLY A 14 27.38 5.94 -13.16
CA GLY A 14 28.02 4.62 -13.05
C GLY A 14 27.24 3.38 -13.52
N VAL A 15 25.95 3.48 -13.86
CA VAL A 15 25.18 2.31 -14.34
C VAL A 15 24.88 2.45 -15.82
N VAL A 16 25.65 1.75 -16.66
CA VAL A 16 25.40 1.65 -18.11
C VAL A 16 24.62 0.36 -18.37
N PRO A 17 23.40 0.41 -18.95
CA PRO A 17 22.72 -0.79 -19.40
C PRO A 17 23.50 -1.41 -20.58
N ARG A 18 23.95 -2.66 -20.43
CA ARG A 18 24.57 -3.41 -21.53
C ARG A 18 23.57 -3.63 -22.65
N ALA A 19 23.79 -2.98 -23.79
CA ALA A 19 23.29 -3.44 -25.07
C ALA A 19 24.09 -4.69 -25.51
N ARG A 20 23.41 -5.73 -26.01
CA ARG A 20 24.04 -6.79 -26.80
C ARG A 20 23.52 -6.74 -28.25
N PRO A 21 24.39 -6.99 -29.24
CA PRO A 21 24.09 -6.84 -30.65
C PRO A 21 23.40 -8.08 -31.23
N GLY A 22 22.65 -7.88 -32.31
CA GLY A 22 21.97 -8.93 -33.05
C GLY A 22 22.93 -9.90 -33.76
N GLY A 23 22.48 -11.14 -33.89
CA GLY A 23 23.05 -12.18 -34.74
C GLY A 23 21.93 -13.18 -35.05
N ALA A 24 21.66 -13.38 -36.34
CA ALA A 24 20.69 -14.33 -36.86
C ALA A 24 21.21 -15.75 -36.71
N ASP A 25 20.36 -16.68 -36.26
CA ASP A 25 20.47 -18.11 -36.60
C ASP A 25 19.10 -18.77 -36.45
N ALA A 26 18.76 -19.59 -37.44
CA ALA A 26 17.48 -20.29 -37.59
C ALA A 26 17.42 -21.50 -36.64
N GLY A 27 16.35 -21.57 -35.83
CA GLY A 27 15.98 -22.74 -35.03
C GLY A 27 14.84 -23.56 -35.66
N PRO A 28 14.74 -24.87 -35.38
CA PRO A 28 13.82 -25.81 -36.04
C PRO A 28 12.37 -25.67 -35.54
N PRO A 29 11.36 -26.16 -36.30
CA PRO A 29 9.96 -25.97 -35.95
C PRO A 29 9.57 -26.94 -34.84
N LEU A 30 9.02 -26.43 -33.75
CA LEU A 30 8.47 -27.25 -32.67
C LEU A 30 7.01 -26.89 -32.40
N GLY A 31 6.15 -27.82 -32.82
CA GLY A 31 4.99 -28.31 -32.07
C GLY A 31 3.89 -27.31 -31.73
N THR A 32 2.84 -27.31 -32.55
CA THR A 32 1.50 -26.83 -32.18
C THR A 32 0.92 -27.69 -31.05
N GLY A 33 1.06 -27.23 -29.81
CA GLY A 33 0.54 -27.92 -28.63
C GLY A 33 0.10 -26.99 -27.50
N HIS A 34 -0.14 -25.72 -27.78
CA HIS A 34 -0.86 -24.84 -26.85
C HIS A 34 -2.35 -24.87 -27.21
N PRO A 35 -3.26 -25.02 -26.24
CA PRO A 35 -4.69 -24.86 -26.53
C PRO A 35 -4.88 -23.47 -27.14
N ALA A 36 -5.50 -23.45 -28.31
CA ALA A 36 -5.87 -22.20 -28.98
C ALA A 36 -6.62 -21.34 -27.97
N PHE A 37 -6.19 -20.09 -27.82
CA PHE A 37 -6.98 -19.07 -27.15
C PHE A 37 -8.21 -18.84 -28.04
N THR A 38 -9.27 -19.62 -27.81
CA THR A 38 -10.57 -19.39 -28.42
C THR A 38 -11.10 -18.10 -27.79
N PRO A 39 -11.39 -17.03 -28.54
CA PRO A 39 -12.13 -15.91 -28.02
C PRO A 39 -13.62 -16.30 -27.93
N ASP A 40 -13.94 -17.31 -27.13
CA ASP A 40 -15.30 -17.69 -26.80
C ASP A 40 -15.66 -17.08 -25.45
N ALA A 41 -15.92 -15.78 -25.51
CA ALA A 41 -17.00 -15.08 -24.84
C ALA A 41 -16.86 -13.63 -25.25
N ALA A 42 -17.82 -13.13 -26.03
CA ALA A 42 -18.00 -11.69 -26.14
C ALA A 42 -18.22 -11.17 -24.70
N VAL A 43 -17.22 -10.49 -24.15
CA VAL A 43 -17.39 -9.71 -22.92
C VAL A 43 -18.50 -8.72 -23.23
N THR A 44 -19.68 -8.97 -22.68
CA THR A 44 -20.79 -8.06 -22.85
C THR A 44 -20.53 -6.85 -21.95
N PRO A 45 -20.89 -5.61 -22.36
CA PRO A 45 -20.70 -4.43 -21.52
C PRO A 45 -21.36 -4.51 -20.13
N GLY A 46 -22.21 -5.51 -19.88
CA GLY A 46 -22.88 -5.77 -18.60
C GLY A 46 -22.08 -6.64 -17.60
N ASP A 47 -20.94 -7.21 -17.98
CA ASP A 47 -20.14 -8.07 -17.09
C ASP A 47 -19.19 -7.28 -16.17
N ASN A 48 -19.07 -5.97 -16.40
CA ASN A 48 -18.67 -5.03 -15.34
C ASN A 48 -19.89 -4.80 -14.45
N ALA A 49 -20.36 -5.84 -13.77
CA ALA A 49 -21.34 -5.67 -12.71
C ALA A 49 -20.73 -4.65 -11.74
N ALA A 50 -21.28 -3.44 -11.73
CA ALA A 50 -20.97 -2.42 -10.75
C ALA A 50 -20.91 -3.14 -9.40
N VAL A 51 -19.74 -3.14 -8.76
CA VAL A 51 -19.67 -3.55 -7.36
C VAL A 51 -20.74 -2.70 -6.69
N LYS A 52 -21.82 -3.35 -6.24
CA LYS A 52 -23.00 -2.69 -5.71
C LYS A 52 -22.62 -2.13 -4.36
N PHE A 53 -21.97 -0.99 -4.34
CA PHE A 53 -21.71 -0.24 -3.12
C PHE A 53 -22.99 0.48 -2.77
N SER A 54 -23.80 -0.11 -1.89
CA SER A 54 -24.97 0.60 -1.36
C SER A 54 -24.49 1.69 -0.39
N PRO A 55 -24.87 2.97 -0.58
CA PRO A 55 -24.60 4.01 0.41
C PRO A 55 -25.07 3.63 1.82
N SER A 56 -26.22 2.95 1.92
CA SER A 56 -26.78 2.48 3.20
C SER A 56 -25.88 1.45 3.89
N GLU A 57 -25.27 0.54 3.14
CA GLU A 57 -24.34 -0.45 3.70
C GLU A 57 -23.09 0.22 4.25
N ILE A 58 -22.57 1.24 3.54
CA ILE A 58 -21.41 2.01 4.01
C ILE A 58 -21.76 2.79 5.28
N ILE A 59 -22.91 3.45 5.35
CA ILE A 59 -23.35 4.18 6.55
C ILE A 59 -23.40 3.27 7.78
N ASN A 60 -23.87 2.03 7.61
CA ASN A 60 -24.01 1.06 8.69
C ASN A 60 -22.72 0.27 8.97
N SER A 61 -21.68 0.42 8.13
CA SER A 61 -20.39 -0.25 8.31
C SER A 61 -19.61 0.31 9.51
N PRO A 62 -18.73 -0.49 10.13
CA PRO A 62 -17.83 -0.03 11.18
C PRO A 62 -16.88 1.05 10.66
N ASP A 63 -16.41 1.92 11.55
CA ASP A 63 -15.43 2.96 11.21
C ASP A 63 -14.05 2.39 10.83
N TRP A 64 -13.76 1.16 11.28
CA TRP A 64 -12.62 0.39 10.81
C TRP A 64 -13.08 -0.54 9.67
N PRO A 65 -12.72 -0.27 8.40
CA PRO A 65 -13.32 -0.95 7.26
C PRO A 65 -12.56 -2.21 6.81
N CYS A 66 -11.37 -2.46 7.36
CA CYS A 66 -10.53 -3.57 6.91
C CYS A 66 -11.01 -4.91 7.49
N ILE A 67 -10.85 -5.99 6.70
CA ILE A 67 -11.20 -7.35 7.10
C ILE A 67 -10.41 -7.79 8.35
N GLN A 68 -9.14 -7.40 8.44
CA GLN A 68 -8.30 -7.67 9.61
C GLN A 68 -8.80 -6.87 10.81
N ARG A 69 -8.85 -7.49 12.00
CA ARG A 69 -9.23 -6.79 13.23
C ARG A 69 -8.25 -5.64 13.50
N LYS A 70 -8.79 -4.52 13.95
CA LYS A 70 -7.99 -3.39 14.44
C LYS A 70 -7.18 -3.79 15.68
N VAL A 71 -5.89 -4.03 15.50
CA VAL A 71 -4.91 -4.20 16.58
C VAL A 71 -4.00 -2.97 16.55
N PRO A 72 -4.05 -2.03 17.51
CA PRO A 72 -3.34 -0.76 17.41
C PRO A 72 -1.82 -0.89 17.41
N THR A 73 -1.29 -1.80 18.24
CA THR A 73 0.14 -1.95 18.49
C THR A 73 0.58 -3.39 18.23
N ILE A 74 1.67 -3.53 17.50
CA ILE A 74 2.42 -4.77 17.36
C ILE A 74 3.22 -4.96 18.64
N SER A 75 2.99 -6.08 19.33
CA SER A 75 3.78 -6.43 20.51
C SER A 75 5.12 -7.06 20.11
N ALA A 76 6.17 -6.80 20.87
CA ALA A 76 7.49 -7.39 20.62
C ALA A 76 7.42 -8.92 20.54
N ALA A 77 6.64 -9.55 21.43
CA ALA A 77 6.46 -11.00 21.49
C ALA A 77 5.92 -11.62 20.18
N GLN A 78 5.30 -10.85 19.29
CA GLN A 78 4.82 -11.35 18.00
C GLN A 78 5.88 -11.37 16.91
N VAL A 79 6.92 -10.53 17.03
CA VAL A 79 7.86 -10.21 15.94
C VAL A 79 9.34 -10.32 16.34
N TRP A 80 9.61 -10.64 17.61
CA TRP A 80 10.95 -10.68 18.19
C TRP A 80 11.17 -11.92 19.03
N ASP A 81 12.27 -12.63 18.76
CA ASP A 81 12.72 -13.83 19.50
C ASP A 81 14.05 -13.58 20.24
N GLY A 82 14.48 -12.33 20.36
CA GLY A 82 15.70 -11.94 21.08
C GLY A 82 15.44 -11.52 22.54
N PRO A 83 16.43 -10.87 23.18
CA PRO A 83 16.31 -10.37 24.55
C PRO A 83 15.12 -9.41 24.74
N PRO A 84 14.55 -9.32 25.95
CA PRO A 84 13.43 -8.43 26.22
C PRO A 84 13.82 -6.97 25.99
N ILE A 85 12.87 -6.20 25.45
CA ILE A 85 13.04 -4.77 25.14
C ILE A 85 12.34 -3.86 26.16
N ASP A 86 11.75 -4.44 27.21
CA ASP A 86 10.98 -3.70 28.20
C ASP A 86 11.82 -2.60 28.86
N GLY A 87 11.31 -1.37 28.83
CA GLY A 87 11.95 -0.20 29.45
C GLY A 87 12.96 0.52 28.56
N ILE A 88 13.31 0.01 27.38
CA ILE A 88 14.15 0.72 26.41
C ILE A 88 13.31 1.81 25.72
N LYS A 89 13.60 3.08 26.01
CA LYS A 89 12.85 4.24 25.47
C LYS A 89 13.74 5.33 24.88
N GLU A 90 15.02 5.31 25.22
CA GLU A 90 15.99 6.28 24.73
C GLU A 90 16.97 5.58 23.82
N PHE A 91 17.16 6.15 22.63
CA PHE A 91 18.00 5.59 21.59
C PHE A 91 19.09 6.59 21.26
N ASP A 92 20.33 6.10 21.14
CA ASP A 92 21.42 6.94 20.69
C ASP A 92 21.19 7.41 19.24
N PRO A 93 21.78 8.55 18.81
CA PRO A 93 21.54 9.09 17.48
C PRO A 93 21.86 8.10 16.34
N LYS A 94 22.86 7.24 16.50
CA LYS A 94 23.24 6.28 15.46
C LYS A 94 22.17 5.21 15.27
N ILE A 95 21.55 4.76 16.36
CA ILE A 95 20.41 3.83 16.32
C ILE A 95 19.21 4.50 15.63
N ARG A 96 18.95 5.77 15.92
CA ARG A 96 17.85 6.52 15.30
C ARG A 96 18.05 6.70 13.80
N ASP A 97 19.24 7.13 13.38
CA ASP A 97 19.59 7.29 11.96
C ASP A 97 19.44 5.96 11.20
N LEU A 98 19.89 4.86 11.82
CA LEU A 98 19.72 3.54 11.22
C LEU A 98 18.25 3.10 11.20
N THR A 99 17.47 3.45 12.23
CA THR A 99 16.03 3.13 12.29
C THR A 99 15.27 3.75 11.12
N GLU A 100 15.52 5.02 10.80
CA GLU A 100 14.90 5.73 9.65
C GLU A 100 15.18 5.00 8.32
N VAL A 101 16.38 4.43 8.16
CA VAL A 101 16.72 3.61 7.00
C VAL A 101 15.94 2.29 7.02
N LEU A 102 15.89 1.62 8.17
CA LEU A 102 15.32 0.27 8.29
C LEU A 102 13.79 0.26 8.21
N GLU A 103 13.09 1.28 8.72
CA GLU A 103 11.63 1.37 8.62
C GLU A 103 11.15 1.64 7.19
N SER A 104 11.99 2.28 6.37
CA SER A 104 11.64 2.64 5.00
C SER A 104 11.41 1.42 4.14
N ARG A 105 10.15 1.23 3.70
CA ARG A 105 9.75 0.17 2.76
C ARG A 105 10.40 0.28 1.37
N ARG A 106 11.09 1.38 1.07
CA ARG A 106 11.84 1.54 -0.19
C ARG A 106 13.23 0.90 -0.12
N VAL A 107 13.73 0.64 1.09
CA VAL A 107 15.03 0.00 1.30
C VAL A 107 14.83 -1.51 1.17
N SER A 108 15.55 -2.12 0.23
CA SER A 108 15.52 -3.56 -0.02
C SER A 108 15.93 -4.36 1.22
N ALA A 109 15.57 -5.64 1.27
CA ALA A 109 15.99 -6.52 2.36
C ALA A 109 17.53 -6.65 2.40
N GLU A 110 18.17 -6.72 1.22
CA GLU A 110 19.62 -6.83 1.07
C GLU A 110 20.34 -5.57 1.57
N ASP A 111 19.83 -4.38 1.25
CA ASP A 111 20.41 -3.12 1.72
C ASP A 111 20.21 -2.93 3.23
N ALA A 112 19.04 -3.32 3.76
CA ALA A 112 18.77 -3.33 5.19
C ALA A 112 19.74 -4.28 5.92
N GLU A 113 19.92 -5.50 5.42
CA GLU A 113 20.85 -6.48 5.97
C GLU A 113 22.29 -5.94 5.98
N LYS A 114 22.71 -5.32 4.88
CA LYS A 114 24.03 -4.70 4.78
C LYS A 114 24.20 -3.57 5.81
N ALA A 115 23.23 -2.69 5.96
CA ALA A 115 23.28 -1.59 6.93
C ALA A 115 23.38 -2.12 8.38
N ILE A 116 22.62 -3.16 8.71
CA ILE A 116 22.67 -3.81 10.03
C ILE A 116 24.04 -4.46 10.26
N LYS A 117 24.59 -5.18 9.27
CA LYS A 117 25.93 -5.79 9.35
C LYS A 117 27.03 -4.73 9.58
N GLU A 118 26.98 -3.63 8.83
CA GLU A 118 27.94 -2.54 8.96
C GLU A 118 27.87 -1.86 10.33
N TYR A 119 26.66 -1.71 10.90
CA TYR A 119 26.49 -1.23 12.27
C TYR A 119 27.05 -2.22 13.29
N ALA A 120 26.66 -3.50 13.20
CA ALA A 120 27.08 -4.56 14.11
C ALA A 120 28.60 -4.77 14.15
N ALA A 121 29.29 -4.57 13.01
CA ALA A 121 30.74 -4.65 12.90
C ALA A 121 31.48 -3.49 13.60
N LYS A 122 30.82 -2.34 13.79
CA LYS A 122 31.37 -1.16 14.47
C LYS A 122 31.15 -1.19 15.98
N VAL A 123 30.26 -2.06 16.47
CA VAL A 123 29.97 -2.23 17.89
C VAL A 123 30.94 -3.27 18.48
N PRO A 124 31.55 -3.00 19.65
CA PRO A 124 32.34 -4.01 20.37
C PRO A 124 31.55 -5.29 20.58
N GLU A 125 32.19 -6.44 20.41
CA GLU A 125 31.53 -7.76 20.48
C GLU A 125 30.74 -7.96 21.78
N ALA A 126 31.29 -7.53 22.92
CA ALA A 126 30.65 -7.62 24.23
C ALA A 126 29.38 -6.75 24.37
N GLU A 127 29.20 -5.74 23.52
CA GLU A 127 28.04 -4.83 23.54
C GLU A 127 27.08 -5.06 22.36
N ARG A 128 27.47 -5.89 21.38
CA ARG A 128 26.77 -6.04 20.10
C ARG A 128 25.31 -6.43 20.31
N ASP A 129 25.05 -7.46 21.09
CA ASP A 129 23.70 -7.98 21.30
C ASP A 129 22.81 -6.98 22.03
N LYS A 130 23.37 -6.25 23.00
CA LYS A 130 22.66 -5.15 23.68
C LYS A 130 22.29 -4.05 22.68
N LYS A 131 23.24 -3.61 21.86
CA LYS A 131 23.01 -2.56 20.85
C LYS A 131 22.04 -2.96 19.74
N LEU A 132 22.08 -4.23 19.32
CA LEU A 132 21.13 -4.77 18.36
C LEU A 132 19.72 -4.93 18.96
N THR A 133 19.61 -5.23 20.25
CA THR A 133 18.34 -5.21 20.98
C THR A 133 17.77 -3.79 21.09
N GLU A 134 18.61 -2.80 21.41
CA GLU A 134 18.23 -1.38 21.40
C GLU A 134 17.79 -0.92 20.00
N LEU A 135 18.47 -1.37 18.95
CA LEU A 135 18.09 -1.10 17.56
C LEU A 135 16.72 -1.68 17.22
N PHE A 136 16.46 -2.94 17.58
CA PHE A 136 15.15 -3.54 17.36
C PHE A 136 14.05 -2.80 18.13
N ALA A 137 14.30 -2.42 19.39
CA ALA A 137 13.36 -1.64 20.19
C ALA A 137 13.04 -0.28 19.51
N SER A 138 14.04 0.39 18.94
CA SER A 138 13.87 1.62 18.17
C SER A 138 13.01 1.41 16.93
N VAL A 139 13.31 0.39 16.12
CA VAL A 139 12.53 0.04 14.91
C VAL A 139 11.08 -0.30 15.25
N LEU A 140 10.84 -1.12 16.27
CA LEU A 140 9.48 -1.47 16.68
C LEU A 140 8.70 -0.25 17.19
N SER A 141 9.37 0.68 17.88
CA SER A 141 8.76 1.93 18.35
C SER A 141 8.29 2.79 17.17
N GLU A 142 9.18 3.07 16.21
CA GLU A 142 8.83 3.90 15.06
C GLU A 142 7.79 3.22 14.15
N ILE A 143 7.93 1.91 13.89
CA ILE A 143 6.92 1.16 13.12
C ILE A 143 5.55 1.20 13.78
N ASN A 144 5.45 1.11 15.11
CA ASN A 144 4.18 1.24 15.81
C ASN A 144 3.59 2.66 15.70
N THR A 145 4.42 3.70 15.70
CA THR A 145 4.00 5.09 15.45
C THR A 145 3.42 5.23 14.05
N ASP A 146 4.15 4.79 13.03
CA ASP A 146 3.73 4.85 11.62
C ASP A 146 2.46 4.05 11.36
N ARG A 147 2.41 2.82 11.89
CA ARG A 147 1.24 1.96 11.74
C ARG A 147 0.01 2.56 12.38
N SER A 148 0.13 3.10 13.60
CA SER A 148 -0.96 3.78 14.29
C SER A 148 -1.46 5.00 13.50
N PHE A 149 -0.53 5.76 12.91
CA PHE A 149 -0.86 6.89 12.04
C PHE A 149 -1.63 6.45 10.80
N VAL A 150 -1.14 5.44 10.05
CA VAL A 150 -1.83 4.94 8.86
C VAL A 150 -3.21 4.41 9.21
N MET A 151 -3.34 3.63 10.28
CA MET A 151 -4.61 3.08 10.72
C MET A 151 -5.63 4.19 11.05
N SER A 152 -5.21 5.26 11.73
CA SER A 152 -6.10 6.37 12.03
C SER A 152 -6.56 7.10 10.76
N ARG A 153 -5.69 7.25 9.75
CA ARG A 153 -6.06 7.82 8.45
C ARG A 153 -7.06 6.98 7.68
N VAL A 154 -6.97 5.65 7.77
CA VAL A 154 -7.96 4.73 7.19
C VAL A 154 -9.32 4.90 7.86
N GLU A 155 -9.38 4.98 9.18
CA GLU A 155 -10.63 5.22 9.91
C GLU A 155 -11.24 6.59 9.61
N GLU A 156 -10.42 7.63 9.59
CA GLU A 156 -10.86 8.97 9.22
C GLU A 156 -11.40 9.01 7.80
N PHE A 157 -10.77 8.30 6.87
CA PHE A 157 -11.27 8.14 5.52
C PHE A 157 -12.65 7.46 5.52
N GLN A 158 -12.81 6.35 6.25
CA GLN A 158 -14.09 5.65 6.32
C GLN A 158 -15.19 6.52 6.91
N LYS A 159 -14.91 7.30 7.95
CA LYS A 159 -15.87 8.27 8.51
C LYS A 159 -16.31 9.31 7.48
N ARG A 160 -15.38 9.85 6.69
CA ARG A 160 -15.71 10.77 5.59
C ARG A 160 -16.55 10.10 4.51
N GLN A 161 -16.24 8.86 4.18
CA GLN A 161 -17.01 8.06 3.24
C GLN A 161 -18.44 7.82 3.71
N LYS A 162 -18.66 7.53 4.99
CA LYS A 162 -19.99 7.41 5.59
C LYS A 162 -20.79 8.71 5.48
N GLY A 163 -20.15 9.85 5.75
CA GLY A 163 -20.77 11.17 5.56
C GLY A 163 -21.17 11.43 4.10
N ARG A 164 -20.30 11.07 3.15
CA ARG A 164 -20.60 11.19 1.71
C ARG A 164 -21.73 10.25 1.26
N ALA A 165 -21.75 9.03 1.78
CA ALA A 165 -22.82 8.07 1.52
C ALA A 165 -24.19 8.62 1.99
N ALA A 166 -24.24 9.22 3.18
CA ALA A 166 -25.47 9.85 3.69
C ALA A 166 -25.94 11.02 2.82
N GLU A 167 -25.02 11.83 2.29
CA GLU A 167 -25.40 12.89 1.35
C GLU A 167 -25.92 12.31 0.03
N LEU A 168 -25.28 11.26 -0.49
CA LEU A 168 -25.73 10.60 -1.72
C LEU A 168 -27.13 9.98 -1.57
N GLU A 169 -27.46 9.40 -0.41
CA GLU A 169 -28.84 8.95 -0.13
C GLU A 169 -29.84 10.10 -0.16
N ARG A 170 -29.49 11.25 0.43
CA ARG A 170 -30.35 12.45 0.42
C ARG A 170 -30.53 13.00 -0.99
N GLU A 171 -29.49 13.01 -1.80
CA GLU A 171 -29.56 13.40 -3.22
C GLU A 171 -30.49 12.45 -3.99
N GLY A 172 -30.36 11.14 -3.79
CA GLY A 172 -31.23 10.13 -4.40
C GLY A 172 -32.70 10.26 -3.99
N GLN A 173 -32.96 10.57 -2.71
CA GLN A 173 -34.32 10.84 -2.22
C GLN A 173 -34.95 12.07 -2.89
N LYS A 174 -34.19 13.16 -3.04
CA LYS A 174 -34.67 14.36 -3.76
C LYS A 174 -35.00 14.07 -5.22
N LEU A 175 -34.18 13.27 -5.91
CA LEU A 175 -34.48 12.85 -7.28
C LEU A 175 -35.79 12.05 -7.33
N ALA A 176 -35.99 11.12 -6.39
CA ALA A 176 -37.22 10.33 -6.29
C ALA A 176 -38.47 11.20 -6.03
N GLU A 177 -38.37 12.21 -5.17
CA GLU A 177 -39.44 13.20 -4.91
C GLU A 177 -39.82 13.98 -6.17
N MET A 178 -38.86 14.23 -7.07
CA MET A 178 -39.08 14.87 -8.37
C MET A 178 -39.59 13.90 -9.46
N GLY A 179 -39.81 12.62 -9.12
CA GLY A 179 -40.19 11.59 -10.09
C GLY A 179 -39.06 11.21 -11.04
N ILE A 180 -37.82 11.52 -10.68
CA ILE A 180 -36.63 11.28 -11.48
C ILE A 180 -35.92 10.02 -10.96
N ALA A 181 -35.65 9.06 -11.85
CA ALA A 181 -34.88 7.89 -11.48
C ALA A 181 -33.41 8.28 -11.19
N ALA A 182 -32.93 7.90 -10.01
CA ALA A 182 -31.50 7.88 -9.70
C ALA A 182 -30.89 6.64 -10.38
N THR A 183 -30.03 6.84 -11.38
CA THR A 183 -29.41 5.73 -12.12
C THR A 183 -27.89 5.86 -12.08
N ASP A 184 -27.21 4.93 -11.39
CA ASP A 184 -25.74 4.79 -11.41
C ASP A 184 -25.24 4.07 -12.69
N GLU A 185 -26.15 3.82 -13.65
CA GLU A 185 -25.87 3.08 -14.87
C GLU A 185 -25.42 4.03 -15.99
N LEU A 186 -24.52 3.56 -16.85
CA LEU A 186 -24.17 4.25 -18.10
C LEU A 186 -25.40 4.24 -19.01
N LEU A 187 -26.23 5.28 -18.89
CA LEU A 187 -27.37 5.49 -19.76
C LEU A 187 -26.91 5.62 -21.23
N PRO A 188 -27.72 5.20 -22.22
CA PRO A 188 -27.44 5.44 -23.62
C PRO A 188 -27.07 6.91 -23.85
N THR A 189 -26.06 7.19 -24.68
CA THR A 189 -25.52 8.55 -24.93
C THR A 189 -26.58 9.57 -25.34
N GLU A 190 -27.72 9.12 -25.87
CA GLU A 190 -28.85 9.96 -26.30
C GLU A 190 -29.82 10.34 -25.16
N THR A 191 -29.64 9.79 -23.96
CA THR A 191 -30.50 10.09 -22.80
C THR A 191 -30.11 11.45 -22.22
N LYS A 192 -30.95 12.46 -22.42
CA LYS A 192 -30.75 13.79 -21.82
C LYS A 192 -31.05 13.73 -20.32
N LEU A 193 -29.99 13.71 -19.52
CA LEU A 193 -30.07 13.84 -18.07
C LEU A 193 -30.37 15.28 -17.66
N THR A 194 -31.23 15.44 -16.66
CA THR A 194 -31.39 16.72 -15.94
C THR A 194 -30.09 17.11 -15.22
N PRO A 195 -29.82 18.40 -14.96
CA PRO A 195 -28.65 18.82 -14.20
C PRO A 195 -28.50 18.09 -12.86
N GLU A 196 -29.61 17.88 -12.15
CA GLU A 196 -29.65 17.19 -10.86
C GLU A 196 -29.26 15.70 -10.98
N GLN A 197 -29.66 15.03 -12.06
CA GLN A 197 -29.21 13.66 -12.34
C GLN A 197 -27.73 13.60 -12.70
N GLN A 198 -27.24 14.57 -13.48
CA GLN A 198 -25.82 14.61 -13.86
C GLN A 198 -24.94 14.78 -12.62
N GLU A 199 -25.34 15.67 -11.70
CA GLU A 199 -24.66 15.88 -10.43
C GLU A 199 -24.66 14.61 -9.57
N TYR A 200 -25.83 13.97 -9.40
CA TYR A 200 -25.93 12.72 -8.64
C TYR A 200 -25.05 11.61 -9.22
N ASN A 201 -25.11 11.38 -10.54
CA ASN A 201 -24.32 10.34 -11.20
C ASN A 201 -22.82 10.60 -11.06
N TRP A 202 -22.40 11.85 -11.20
CA TRP A 202 -21.01 12.24 -10.95
C TRP A 202 -20.61 11.96 -9.50
N ASN A 203 -21.46 12.35 -8.55
CA ASN A 203 -21.22 12.16 -7.12
C ASN A 203 -21.13 10.68 -6.74
N ALA A 204 -22.01 9.84 -7.28
CA ALA A 204 -22.04 8.40 -7.10
C ALA A 204 -20.77 7.74 -7.66
N ARG A 205 -20.39 8.09 -8.89
CA ARG A 205 -19.16 7.59 -9.51
C ARG A 205 -17.92 7.91 -8.69
N ILE A 206 -17.74 9.17 -8.29
CA ILE A 206 -16.58 9.58 -7.47
C ILE A 206 -16.57 8.88 -6.12
N PHE A 207 -17.75 8.67 -5.52
CA PHE A 207 -17.88 7.89 -4.29
C PHE A 207 -17.44 6.44 -4.50
N GLN A 208 -17.94 5.78 -5.55
CA GLN A 208 -17.61 4.39 -5.86
C GLN A 208 -16.11 4.19 -6.14
N GLU A 209 -15.51 5.06 -6.97
CA GLU A 209 -14.07 5.02 -7.27
C GLU A 209 -13.23 5.16 -5.99
N ARG A 210 -13.65 6.05 -5.06
CA ARG A 210 -12.98 6.21 -3.77
C ARG A 210 -13.14 5.00 -2.87
N GLN A 211 -14.31 4.35 -2.85
CA GLN A 211 -14.55 3.16 -2.06
C GLN A 211 -13.73 1.96 -2.52
N GLN A 212 -13.60 1.77 -3.83
CA GLN A 212 -12.78 0.70 -4.39
C GLN A 212 -11.31 0.82 -3.96
N ASN A 213 -10.81 2.05 -3.81
CA ASN A 213 -9.43 2.30 -3.36
C ASN A 213 -9.20 2.00 -1.87
N LEU A 214 -10.25 1.79 -1.07
CA LEU A 214 -10.13 1.48 0.35
C LEU A 214 -9.43 0.14 0.59
N THR A 215 -9.64 -0.84 -0.29
CA THR A 215 -8.98 -2.16 -0.21
C THR A 215 -7.47 -2.01 -0.21
N MET A 216 -6.92 -1.19 -1.11
CA MET A 216 -5.47 -0.91 -1.16
C MET A 216 -4.97 -0.22 0.11
N ALA A 217 -5.78 0.67 0.70
CA ALA A 217 -5.42 1.32 1.96
C ALA A 217 -5.32 0.32 3.13
N CYS A 218 -6.11 -0.74 3.11
CA CYS A 218 -6.08 -1.81 4.11
C CYS A 218 -4.86 -2.73 4.00
N GLU A 219 -4.12 -2.71 2.88
CA GLU A 219 -2.88 -3.48 2.72
C GLU A 219 -1.69 -2.81 3.42
N ILE A 220 -1.71 -1.47 3.55
CA ILE A 220 -0.57 -0.70 4.06
C ILE A 220 -0.18 -1.10 5.50
N PRO A 221 -1.11 -1.23 6.47
CA PRO A 221 -0.76 -1.68 7.82
C PRO A 221 -0.09 -3.06 7.85
N THR A 222 -0.50 -3.97 6.95
CA THR A 222 0.07 -5.31 6.82
C THR A 222 1.50 -5.26 6.30
N LEU A 223 1.78 -4.42 5.30
CA LEU A 223 3.13 -4.23 4.77
C LEU A 223 4.08 -3.63 5.83
N ILE A 224 3.58 -2.74 6.68
CA ILE A 224 4.35 -2.18 7.81
C ILE A 224 4.69 -3.27 8.84
N GLU A 225 3.74 -4.16 9.14
CA GLU A 225 3.96 -5.30 10.05
C GLU A 225 4.96 -6.32 9.48
N GLN A 226 4.87 -6.63 8.19
CA GLN A 226 5.84 -7.50 7.52
C GLN A 226 7.26 -6.94 7.61
N ARG A 227 7.41 -5.61 7.49
CA ARG A 227 8.70 -4.95 7.56
C ARG A 227 9.37 -5.12 8.94
N VAL A 228 8.64 -4.95 10.04
CA VAL A 228 9.27 -5.15 11.38
C VAL A 228 9.69 -6.60 11.60
N TYR A 229 8.91 -7.56 11.09
CA TYR A 229 9.27 -8.98 11.18
C TYR A 229 10.55 -9.28 10.38
N GLU A 230 10.65 -8.78 9.15
CA GLU A 230 11.86 -8.91 8.33
C GLU A 230 13.08 -8.31 9.03
N ILE A 231 12.99 -7.05 9.47
CA ILE A 231 14.10 -6.37 10.15
C ILE A 231 14.47 -7.09 11.45
N GLY A 232 13.50 -7.56 12.23
CA GLY A 232 13.74 -8.36 13.43
C GLY A 232 14.63 -9.57 13.13
N ARG A 233 14.31 -10.34 12.09
CA ARG A 233 15.12 -11.51 11.69
C ARG A 233 16.52 -11.14 11.24
N LEU A 234 16.68 -10.04 10.49
CA LEU A 234 17.99 -9.57 10.04
C LEU A 234 18.87 -9.12 11.21
N ILE A 235 18.30 -8.44 12.21
CA ILE A 235 18.99 -8.06 13.44
C ILE A 235 19.43 -9.31 14.20
N ARG A 236 18.53 -10.29 14.38
CA ARG A 236 18.85 -11.55 15.08
C ARG A 236 19.98 -12.34 14.43
N ALA A 237 20.07 -12.31 13.10
CA ALA A 237 21.17 -12.95 12.37
C ALA A 237 22.55 -12.36 12.68
N GLN A 238 22.64 -11.16 13.28
CA GLN A 238 23.89 -10.53 13.69
C GLN A 238 24.20 -10.68 15.20
N MET A 239 23.33 -11.34 15.96
CA MET A 239 23.49 -11.56 17.39
C MET A 239 24.19 -12.88 17.68
N GLN A 240 24.93 -12.95 18.77
CA GLN A 240 25.52 -14.18 19.27
C GLN A 240 24.52 -14.84 20.22
N SER A 241 23.82 -15.86 19.73
CA SER A 241 22.72 -16.55 20.44
C SER A 241 23.04 -16.84 21.92
#